data_AF-B0ETC6-F1
#
_entry.id   AF-B0ETC6-F1
#
_cell.length_a   1.000
_cell.length_b   1.000
_cell.length_c   1.000
_cell.angle_alpha   90.00
_cell.angle_beta   90.00
_cell.angle_gamma   90.00
#
_symmetry.space_group_name_H-M   'P 1'
#
loop_
_entity.id
_entity.type
_entity.pdbx_description
1 polymer ?
#
loop_
_entity_poly.entity_id
_entity_poly.type
_entity_poly.pdbx_seq_one_letter_code
_entity_poly.pdbx_strand_id
1 'polypeptide(L)'
;MSLTAITITTRVKKIEEHYQKYKSLKSVSIPTSINELGNWYFKGCTSLTRIDIPTTVNVIGCGCFKSCLSLSSITLSTSISKLKEWCFEDCLSLTSINIPSTINEIETGCFKNCLSLRSINIPSSISQIGDWCFEECSSLTSITIPTSVSKLGPGCFKNCLSLRTITLPSSISQIGEWCFEGCTSLKSINIPTSVHELVKECFKNCSSLTQIDVPTSVTNIEERCFLGCPEELKRNKVLKKLYYDGCVIV
;
A
#
# COMPACT_ATOMS: atom_id res chain seq x y z
N MET A 1 -27.71 -4.43 -19.33
CA MET A 1 -27.70 -5.91 -19.18
C MET A 1 -27.13 -6.26 -17.82
N SER A 2 -27.89 -6.97 -17.00
CA SER A 2 -27.49 -7.45 -15.66
C SER A 2 -26.70 -8.77 -15.75
N LEU A 3 -25.54 -8.73 -16.41
CA LEU A 3 -24.68 -9.90 -16.51
C LEU A 3 -24.01 -10.14 -15.15
N THR A 4 -24.31 -11.26 -14.50
CA THR A 4 -23.85 -11.58 -13.14
C THR A 4 -22.70 -12.59 -13.10
N ALA A 5 -22.45 -13.32 -14.19
CA ALA A 5 -21.33 -14.24 -14.32
C ALA A 5 -20.82 -14.27 -15.76
N ILE A 6 -19.50 -14.44 -15.95
CA ILE A 6 -18.86 -14.60 -17.27
C ILE A 6 -17.73 -15.63 -17.23
N THR A 7 -17.43 -16.20 -18.40
CA THR A 7 -16.15 -16.84 -18.69
C THR A 7 -15.36 -15.94 -19.64
N ILE A 8 -14.11 -15.61 -19.30
CA ILE A 8 -13.24 -14.83 -20.21
C ILE A 8 -13.00 -15.65 -21.48
N THR A 9 -12.98 -15.02 -22.66
CA THR A 9 -12.64 -15.72 -23.92
C THR A 9 -11.41 -15.12 -24.56
N THR A 10 -10.61 -15.94 -25.24
CA THR A 10 -9.28 -15.61 -25.80
C THR A 10 -9.29 -14.61 -26.97
N ARG A 11 -10.46 -14.08 -27.37
CA ARG A 11 -10.59 -13.16 -28.51
C ARG A 11 -10.19 -11.72 -28.22
N VAL A 12 -9.83 -11.37 -26.98
CA VAL A 12 -9.61 -9.97 -26.58
C VAL A 12 -8.11 -9.69 -26.49
N LYS A 13 -7.49 -9.40 -27.64
CA LYS A 13 -6.03 -9.21 -27.74
C LYS A 13 -5.52 -7.78 -27.54
N LYS A 14 -6.38 -6.77 -27.32
CA LYS A 14 -5.96 -5.35 -27.13
C LYS A 14 -7.17 -4.46 -26.93
N ILE A 15 -7.70 -4.31 -25.71
CA ILE A 15 -8.66 -3.24 -25.36
C ILE A 15 -8.44 -2.87 -23.88
N GLU A 16 -8.17 -1.59 -23.64
CA GLU A 16 -8.18 -0.97 -22.31
C GLU A 16 -9.63 -0.96 -21.77
N GLU A 17 -9.86 -1.38 -20.52
CA GLU A 17 -11.17 -1.36 -19.82
C GLU A 17 -12.28 -2.30 -20.37
N HIS A 18 -12.05 -3.62 -20.37
CA HIS A 18 -12.99 -4.54 -21.03
C HIS A 18 -14.30 -4.81 -20.26
N TYR A 19 -14.24 -5.01 -18.95
CA TYR A 19 -15.41 -5.44 -18.16
C TYR A 19 -16.06 -4.36 -17.30
N GLN A 20 -15.58 -3.11 -17.36
CA GLN A 20 -16.08 -1.98 -16.57
C GLN A 20 -17.58 -1.72 -16.72
N LYS A 21 -18.14 -1.96 -17.90
CA LYS A 21 -19.59 -1.82 -18.16
C LYS A 21 -20.45 -2.83 -17.40
N TYR A 22 -19.87 -3.93 -16.89
CA TYR A 22 -20.60 -4.99 -16.18
C TYR A 22 -20.52 -4.78 -14.67
N LYS A 23 -21.09 -3.68 -14.18
CA LYS A 23 -21.10 -3.33 -12.74
C LYS A 23 -21.74 -4.40 -11.85
N SER A 24 -22.69 -5.17 -12.38
CA SER A 24 -23.41 -6.26 -11.69
C SER A 24 -22.71 -7.62 -11.72
N LEU A 25 -21.51 -7.71 -12.31
CA LEU A 25 -20.75 -8.93 -12.42
C LEU A 25 -20.33 -9.41 -11.02
N LYS A 26 -20.75 -10.62 -10.63
CA LYS A 26 -20.48 -11.19 -9.30
C LYS A 26 -19.39 -12.25 -9.31
N SER A 27 -19.23 -12.98 -10.42
CA SER A 27 -18.22 -14.01 -10.58
C SER A 27 -17.62 -14.04 -11.98
N VAL A 28 -16.35 -14.43 -12.06
CA VAL A 28 -15.58 -14.55 -13.29
C VAL A 28 -14.87 -15.88 -13.31
N SER A 29 -15.02 -16.63 -14.40
CA SER A 29 -14.20 -17.80 -14.71
C SER A 29 -13.11 -17.42 -15.69
N ILE A 30 -11.85 -17.66 -15.31
CA ILE A 30 -10.66 -17.41 -16.14
C ILE A 30 -10.19 -18.75 -16.71
N PRO A 31 -10.28 -18.98 -18.03
CA PRO A 31 -9.80 -20.22 -18.61
C PRO A 31 -8.26 -20.26 -18.60
N THR A 32 -7.71 -21.49 -18.58
CA THR A 32 -6.26 -21.75 -18.55
C THR A 32 -5.52 -21.30 -19.81
N SER A 33 -6.23 -20.90 -20.86
CA SER A 33 -5.65 -20.30 -22.07
C SER A 33 -5.27 -18.83 -21.90
N ILE A 34 -5.60 -18.20 -20.76
CA ILE A 34 -5.25 -16.81 -20.45
C ILE A 34 -3.94 -16.78 -19.66
N ASN A 35 -2.97 -16.02 -20.20
CA ASN A 35 -1.64 -15.86 -19.59
C ASN A 35 -1.42 -14.48 -18.94
N GLU A 36 -2.29 -13.51 -19.23
CA GLU A 36 -2.20 -12.13 -18.75
C GLU A 36 -3.62 -11.57 -18.58
N LEU A 37 -3.84 -10.85 -17.48
CA LEU A 37 -4.97 -9.96 -17.32
C LEU A 37 -4.49 -8.54 -17.65
N GLY A 38 -5.04 -7.95 -18.70
CA GLY A 38 -4.59 -6.65 -19.20
C GLY A 38 -4.88 -5.49 -18.25
N ASN A 39 -4.43 -4.29 -18.65
CA ASN A 39 -4.72 -3.08 -17.89
C ASN A 39 -6.23 -2.84 -17.79
N TRP A 40 -6.68 -2.46 -16.60
CA TRP A 40 -8.04 -2.06 -16.27
C TRP A 40 -9.11 -3.12 -16.57
N TYR A 41 -8.75 -4.40 -16.62
CA TYR A 41 -9.60 -5.43 -17.19
C TYR A 41 -10.96 -5.60 -16.48
N PHE A 42 -10.95 -5.58 -15.14
CA PHE A 42 -12.12 -5.61 -14.26
C PHE A 42 -12.40 -4.29 -13.55
N LYS A 43 -11.76 -3.19 -13.99
CA LYS A 43 -11.96 -1.87 -13.39
C LYS A 43 -13.46 -1.58 -13.25
N GLY A 44 -13.95 -1.22 -12.07
CA GLY A 44 -15.35 -0.85 -11.86
C GLY A 44 -16.35 -2.01 -11.91
N CYS A 45 -15.91 -3.28 -11.89
CA CYS A 45 -16.79 -4.42 -11.62
C CYS A 45 -17.23 -4.40 -10.14
N THR A 46 -18.11 -3.45 -9.79
CA THR A 46 -18.43 -3.06 -8.42
C THR A 46 -19.09 -4.16 -7.60
N SER A 47 -19.72 -5.16 -8.23
CA SER A 47 -20.36 -6.31 -7.57
C SER A 47 -19.50 -7.57 -7.52
N LEU A 48 -18.28 -7.56 -8.06
CA LEU A 48 -17.40 -8.74 -8.06
C LEU A 48 -16.96 -8.99 -6.63
N THR A 49 -17.34 -10.12 -6.04
CA THR A 49 -17.04 -10.40 -4.62
C THR A 49 -15.82 -11.28 -4.43
N ARG A 50 -15.59 -12.20 -5.37
CA ARG A 50 -14.46 -13.12 -5.35
C ARG A 50 -13.95 -13.40 -6.76
N ILE A 51 -12.63 -13.57 -6.88
CA ILE A 51 -12.00 -14.10 -8.08
C ILE A 51 -10.79 -14.96 -7.72
N ASP A 52 -10.65 -16.09 -8.41
CA ASP A 52 -9.49 -16.97 -8.28
C ASP A 52 -8.65 -16.84 -9.56
N ILE A 53 -7.39 -16.43 -9.42
CA ILE A 53 -6.48 -16.24 -10.56
C ILE A 53 -5.77 -17.57 -10.84
N PRO A 54 -5.91 -18.16 -12.05
CA PRO A 54 -5.31 -19.46 -12.35
C PRO A 54 -3.79 -19.36 -12.46
N THR A 55 -3.11 -20.50 -12.33
CA THR A 55 -1.64 -20.62 -12.45
C THR A 55 -1.09 -20.34 -13.85
N THR A 56 -1.96 -20.14 -14.84
CA THR A 56 -1.56 -19.77 -16.20
C THR A 56 -1.33 -18.28 -16.34
N VAL A 57 -1.92 -17.45 -15.47
CA VAL A 57 -1.77 -15.99 -15.49
C VAL A 57 -0.46 -15.59 -14.80
N ASN A 58 0.40 -14.88 -15.54
CA ASN A 58 1.71 -14.43 -15.05
C ASN A 58 1.77 -12.92 -14.76
N VAL A 59 0.83 -12.15 -15.31
CA VAL A 59 0.80 -10.69 -15.23
C VAL A 59 -0.62 -10.21 -14.92
N ILE A 60 -0.74 -9.34 -13.92
CA ILE A 60 -1.95 -8.55 -13.65
C ILE A 60 -1.63 -7.08 -13.98
N GLY A 61 -2.35 -6.57 -14.97
CA GLY A 61 -2.13 -5.24 -15.54
C GLY A 61 -2.52 -4.10 -14.61
N CYS A 62 -2.11 -2.89 -15.03
CA CYS A 62 -2.34 -1.64 -14.32
C CYS A 62 -3.83 -1.46 -14.04
N GLY A 63 -4.20 -1.27 -12.78
CA GLY A 63 -5.59 -1.05 -12.36
C GLY A 63 -6.58 -2.15 -12.69
N CYS A 64 -6.11 -3.39 -12.88
CA CYS A 64 -6.94 -4.50 -13.33
C CYS A 64 -8.20 -4.70 -12.47
N PHE A 65 -8.13 -4.50 -11.15
CA PHE A 65 -9.26 -4.59 -10.23
C PHE A 65 -9.64 -3.26 -9.58
N LYS A 66 -9.20 -2.11 -10.14
CA LYS A 66 -9.51 -0.79 -9.59
C LYS A 66 -11.02 -0.60 -9.45
N SER A 67 -11.48 -0.10 -8.31
CA SER A 67 -12.90 0.13 -8.00
C SER A 67 -13.78 -1.12 -8.10
N CYS A 68 -13.22 -2.32 -7.90
CA CYS A 68 -13.99 -3.52 -7.57
C CYS A 68 -14.48 -3.43 -6.10
N LEU A 69 -15.45 -2.55 -5.85
CA LEU A 69 -15.87 -2.13 -4.51
C LEU A 69 -16.26 -3.28 -3.58
N SER A 70 -16.87 -4.35 -4.13
CA SER A 70 -17.33 -5.52 -3.38
C SER A 70 -16.30 -6.65 -3.28
N LEU A 71 -15.12 -6.52 -3.90
CA LEU A 71 -14.13 -7.60 -3.94
C LEU A 71 -13.55 -7.80 -2.55
N SER A 72 -13.98 -8.87 -1.88
CA SER A 72 -13.62 -9.16 -0.50
C SER A 72 -12.56 -10.25 -0.38
N SER A 73 -12.42 -11.08 -1.42
CA SER A 73 -11.45 -12.18 -1.47
C SER A 73 -10.89 -12.34 -2.89
N ILE A 74 -9.56 -12.41 -2.99
CA ILE A 74 -8.87 -12.75 -4.23
C ILE A 74 -7.78 -13.77 -3.93
N THR A 75 -7.70 -14.82 -4.75
CA THR A 75 -6.61 -15.80 -4.70
C THR A 75 -5.63 -15.51 -5.83
N LEU A 76 -4.44 -15.00 -5.47
CA LEU A 76 -3.32 -14.82 -6.40
C LEU A 76 -2.52 -16.13 -6.50
N SER A 77 -2.29 -16.62 -7.72
CA SER A 77 -1.48 -17.81 -7.96
C SER A 77 0.03 -17.51 -7.87
N THR A 78 0.82 -18.55 -7.63
CA THR A 78 2.29 -18.48 -7.54
C THR A 78 2.98 -18.28 -8.89
N SER A 79 2.23 -18.16 -9.99
CA SER A 79 2.76 -17.83 -11.32
C SER A 79 2.84 -16.32 -11.56
N ILE A 80 2.14 -15.51 -10.76
CA ILE A 80 2.09 -14.07 -10.95
C ILE A 80 3.44 -13.47 -10.58
N SER A 81 4.06 -12.79 -11.55
CA SER A 81 5.38 -12.16 -11.38
C SER A 81 5.30 -10.66 -11.16
N LYS A 82 4.15 -10.03 -11.48
CA LYS A 82 3.95 -8.58 -11.44
C LYS A 82 2.54 -8.22 -10.98
N LEU A 83 2.45 -7.31 -10.02
CA LEU A 83 1.25 -6.54 -9.67
C LEU A 83 1.50 -5.08 -10.05
N LYS A 84 0.84 -4.62 -11.12
CA LYS A 84 1.09 -3.28 -11.64
C LYS A 84 0.40 -2.17 -10.82
N GLU A 85 0.77 -0.93 -11.12
CA GLU A 85 0.18 0.29 -10.57
C GLU A 85 -1.35 0.22 -10.42
N TRP A 86 -1.87 0.70 -9.29
CA TRP A 86 -3.30 0.83 -8.96
C TRP A 86 -4.13 -0.47 -9.02
N CYS A 87 -3.51 -1.65 -9.07
CA CYS A 87 -4.18 -2.92 -9.34
C CYS A 87 -5.44 -3.16 -8.49
N PHE A 88 -5.41 -2.84 -7.19
CA PHE A 88 -6.52 -2.99 -6.25
C PHE A 88 -6.98 -1.64 -5.65
N GLU A 89 -6.71 -0.52 -6.31
CA GLU A 89 -7.18 0.79 -5.84
C GLU A 89 -8.71 0.77 -5.68
N ASP A 90 -9.25 1.35 -4.61
CA ASP A 90 -10.68 1.38 -4.28
C ASP A 90 -11.33 -0.02 -4.13
N CYS A 91 -10.59 -1.09 -3.85
CA CYS A 91 -11.16 -2.37 -3.43
C CYS A 91 -11.67 -2.30 -1.97
N LEU A 92 -12.74 -1.54 -1.76
CA LEU A 92 -13.22 -1.12 -0.42
C LEU A 92 -13.54 -2.30 0.51
N SER A 93 -13.93 -3.46 -0.03
CA SER A 93 -14.29 -4.66 0.74
C SER A 93 -13.14 -5.64 0.96
N LEU A 94 -11.96 -5.41 0.36
CA LEU A 94 -10.83 -6.34 0.46
C LEU A 94 -10.29 -6.34 1.89
N THR A 95 -10.40 -7.47 2.57
CA THR A 95 -10.05 -7.56 4.00
C THR A 95 -8.63 -8.06 4.26
N SER A 96 -8.14 -8.93 3.38
CA SER A 96 -6.79 -9.48 3.40
C SER A 96 -6.37 -9.92 2.01
N ILE A 97 -5.07 -9.93 1.76
CA ILE A 97 -4.48 -10.46 0.53
C ILE A 97 -3.10 -11.06 0.83
N ASN A 98 -2.81 -12.19 0.19
CA ASN A 98 -1.49 -12.82 0.23
C ASN A 98 -0.78 -12.49 -1.08
N ILE A 99 0.35 -11.79 -1.00
CA ILE A 99 1.16 -11.47 -2.17
C ILE A 99 2.07 -12.67 -2.48
N PRO A 100 2.01 -13.25 -3.70
CA PRO A 100 2.92 -14.31 -4.10
C PRO A 100 4.40 -13.93 -3.95
N SER A 101 5.23 -14.87 -3.49
CA SER A 101 6.69 -14.68 -3.36
C SER A 101 7.44 -14.59 -4.69
N THR A 102 6.73 -14.71 -5.81
CA THR A 102 7.24 -14.51 -7.17
C THR A 102 7.20 -13.04 -7.61
N ILE A 103 6.58 -12.16 -6.83
CA ILE A 103 6.53 -10.72 -7.08
C ILE A 103 7.73 -10.07 -6.38
N ASN A 104 8.39 -9.13 -7.06
CA ASN A 104 9.57 -8.43 -6.53
C ASN A 104 9.31 -6.97 -6.11
N GLU A 105 8.16 -6.42 -6.48
CA GLU A 105 7.78 -5.03 -6.22
C GLU A 105 6.25 -4.91 -6.06
N ILE A 106 5.81 -4.06 -5.13
CA ILE A 106 4.43 -3.58 -5.08
C ILE A 106 4.42 -2.16 -5.64
N GLU A 107 3.88 -1.99 -6.83
CA GLU A 107 3.91 -0.72 -7.56
C GLU A 107 2.96 0.34 -6.97
N THR A 108 3.06 1.57 -7.49
CA THR A 108 2.32 2.76 -7.07
C THR A 108 0.83 2.51 -6.88
N GLY A 109 0.29 2.90 -5.72
CA GLY A 109 -1.14 2.91 -5.42
C GLY A 109 -1.83 1.54 -5.45
N CYS A 110 -1.08 0.44 -5.42
CA CYS A 110 -1.64 -0.90 -5.64
C CYS A 110 -2.80 -1.25 -4.69
N PHE A 111 -2.77 -0.80 -3.44
CA PHE A 111 -3.83 -1.00 -2.43
C PHE A 111 -4.45 0.31 -1.93
N LYS A 112 -4.28 1.42 -2.65
CA LYS A 112 -4.84 2.72 -2.28
C LYS A 112 -6.35 2.63 -2.05
N ASN A 113 -6.83 3.24 -0.97
CA ASN A 113 -8.24 3.25 -0.57
C ASN A 113 -8.85 1.84 -0.36
N CYS A 114 -8.05 0.82 -0.05
CA CYS A 114 -8.57 -0.47 0.44
C CYS A 114 -9.04 -0.33 1.90
N LEU A 115 -10.16 0.36 2.12
CA LEU A 115 -10.66 0.76 3.45
C LEU A 115 -10.83 -0.40 4.44
N SER A 116 -11.19 -1.60 3.96
CA SER A 116 -11.38 -2.78 4.81
C SER A 116 -10.13 -3.63 5.02
N LEU A 117 -8.99 -3.30 4.41
CA LEU A 117 -7.78 -4.11 4.48
C LEU A 117 -7.22 -4.09 5.90
N ARG A 118 -7.30 -5.21 6.60
CA ARG A 118 -6.88 -5.36 8.01
C ARG A 118 -5.49 -5.94 8.15
N SER A 119 -5.10 -6.81 7.23
CA SER A 119 -3.80 -7.47 7.20
C SER A 119 -3.36 -7.74 5.76
N ILE A 120 -2.05 -7.65 5.55
CA ILE A 120 -1.40 -8.04 4.30
C ILE A 120 -0.08 -8.72 4.64
N ASN A 121 0.18 -9.85 3.98
CA ASN A 121 1.47 -10.52 4.08
C ASN A 121 2.34 -10.08 2.89
N ILE A 122 3.40 -9.34 3.17
CA ILE A 122 4.39 -8.91 2.17
C ILE A 122 5.54 -9.93 2.19
N PRO A 123 5.79 -10.69 1.12
CA PRO A 123 6.85 -11.69 1.10
C PRO A 123 8.24 -11.04 1.04
N SER A 124 9.26 -11.79 1.46
CA SER A 124 10.67 -11.35 1.42
C SER A 124 11.23 -11.18 0.01
N SER A 125 10.49 -11.52 -1.05
CA SER A 125 10.85 -11.20 -2.43
C SER A 125 10.67 -9.71 -2.76
N ILE A 126 9.85 -8.97 -2.00
CA ILE A 126 9.56 -7.57 -2.27
C ILE A 126 10.76 -6.69 -1.90
N SER A 127 11.30 -5.98 -2.88
CA SER A 127 12.44 -5.07 -2.73
C SER A 127 12.03 -3.59 -2.60
N GLN A 128 10.82 -3.27 -3.06
CA GLN A 128 10.28 -1.91 -3.12
C GLN A 128 8.76 -1.91 -2.89
N ILE A 129 8.30 -0.90 -2.16
CA ILE A 129 6.88 -0.57 -1.99
C ILE A 129 6.68 0.86 -2.52
N GLY A 130 5.90 0.97 -3.58
CA GLY A 130 5.71 2.20 -4.34
C GLY A 130 4.86 3.26 -3.63
N ASP A 131 4.75 4.39 -4.30
CA ASP A 131 4.09 5.59 -3.80
C ASP A 131 2.60 5.35 -3.58
N TRP A 132 2.00 5.97 -2.55
CA TRP A 132 0.59 5.82 -2.18
C TRP A 132 0.10 4.36 -1.99
N CYS A 133 1.00 3.37 -1.87
CA CYS A 133 0.62 1.95 -1.99
C CYS A 133 -0.50 1.52 -1.03
N PHE A 134 -0.46 1.98 0.22
CA PHE A 134 -1.48 1.73 1.24
C PHE A 134 -2.13 3.03 1.72
N GLU A 135 -2.14 4.09 0.89
CA GLU A 135 -2.85 5.32 1.22
C GLU A 135 -4.32 5.00 1.54
N GLU A 136 -4.83 5.55 2.63
CA GLU A 136 -6.21 5.35 3.10
C GLU A 136 -6.59 3.89 3.39
N CYS A 137 -5.64 2.98 3.63
CA CYS A 137 -5.93 1.67 4.23
C CYS A 137 -6.33 1.82 5.72
N SER A 138 -7.47 2.45 5.96
CA SER A 138 -7.90 2.94 7.28
C SER A 138 -8.19 1.84 8.30
N SER A 139 -8.41 0.59 7.88
CA SER A 139 -8.55 -0.58 8.76
C SER A 139 -7.24 -1.33 9.03
N LEU A 140 -6.12 -0.96 8.39
CA LEU A 140 -4.84 -1.66 8.58
C LEU A 140 -4.32 -1.35 9.98
N THR A 141 -4.17 -2.38 10.81
CA THR A 141 -3.82 -2.19 12.23
C THR A 141 -2.34 -2.36 12.54
N SER A 142 -1.68 -3.24 11.80
CA SER A 142 -0.25 -3.50 11.90
C SER A 142 0.33 -3.95 10.57
N ILE A 143 1.61 -3.69 10.35
CA ILE A 143 2.33 -4.20 9.19
C ILE A 143 3.81 -4.43 9.51
N THR A 144 4.36 -5.50 8.96
CA THR A 144 5.79 -5.82 9.03
C THR A 144 6.38 -5.67 7.65
N ILE A 145 7.35 -4.78 7.51
CA ILE A 145 8.06 -4.56 6.25
C ILE A 145 9.21 -5.58 6.14
N PRO A 146 9.32 -6.36 5.05
CA PRO A 146 10.38 -7.36 4.89
C PRO A 146 11.78 -6.77 4.78
N THR A 147 12.79 -7.50 5.24
CA THR A 147 14.21 -7.07 5.26
C THR A 147 14.84 -6.84 3.88
N SER A 148 14.16 -7.23 2.81
CA SER A 148 14.54 -6.96 1.43
C SER A 148 14.09 -5.59 0.93
N VAL A 149 13.13 -4.95 1.61
CA VAL A 149 12.65 -3.62 1.23
C VAL A 149 13.68 -2.58 1.65
N SER A 150 14.08 -1.73 0.70
CA SER A 150 15.06 -0.67 0.94
C SER A 150 14.47 0.73 1.00
N LYS A 151 13.24 0.90 0.50
CA LYS A 151 12.55 2.20 0.34
C LYS A 151 11.05 2.06 0.55
N LEU A 152 10.45 3.08 1.18
CA LEU A 152 9.01 3.32 1.20
C LEU A 152 8.71 4.55 0.35
N GLY A 153 7.87 4.42 -0.67
CA GLY A 153 7.49 5.52 -1.54
C GLY A 153 6.73 6.63 -0.80
N PRO A 154 6.71 7.86 -1.34
CA PRO A 154 5.87 8.94 -0.84
C PRO A 154 4.44 8.49 -0.55
N GLY A 155 3.95 8.81 0.65
CA GLY A 155 2.60 8.48 1.06
C GLY A 155 2.23 7.03 1.26
N CYS A 156 3.20 6.14 1.31
CA CYS A 156 2.95 4.71 1.32
C CYS A 156 1.89 4.28 2.36
N PHE A 157 1.82 4.95 3.52
CA PHE A 157 0.84 4.70 4.59
C PHE A 157 0.02 5.95 4.95
N LYS A 158 -0.07 6.96 4.07
CA LYS A 158 -0.83 8.18 4.32
C LYS A 158 -2.27 7.84 4.71
N ASN A 159 -2.80 8.44 5.77
CA ASN A 159 -4.15 8.23 6.29
C ASN A 159 -4.48 6.75 6.64
N CYS A 160 -3.49 5.93 7.00
CA CYS A 160 -3.74 4.64 7.65
C CYS A 160 -4.22 4.84 9.10
N LEU A 161 -5.47 5.28 9.26
CA LEU A 161 -6.01 5.80 10.53
C LEU A 161 -5.96 4.79 11.69
N SER A 162 -6.04 3.49 11.43
CA SER A 162 -5.98 2.43 12.45
C SER A 162 -4.59 1.84 12.66
N LEU A 163 -3.56 2.28 11.92
CA LEU A 163 -2.22 1.70 11.99
C LEU A 163 -1.59 2.04 13.35
N ARG A 164 -1.47 1.03 14.21
CA ARG A 164 -0.94 1.18 15.58
C ARG A 164 0.53 0.87 15.67
N THR A 165 0.99 -0.12 14.90
CA THR A 165 2.36 -0.60 14.91
C THR A 165 2.85 -0.85 13.48
N ILE A 166 4.07 -0.45 13.22
CA ILE A 166 4.79 -0.81 12.00
C ILE A 166 6.20 -1.25 12.36
N THR A 167 6.64 -2.37 11.79
CA THR A 167 8.03 -2.84 11.94
C THR A 167 8.81 -2.51 10.69
N LEU A 168 9.76 -1.58 10.81
CA LEU A 168 10.71 -1.23 9.74
C LEU A 168 12.00 -2.03 9.90
N PRO A 169 12.50 -2.70 8.85
CA PRO A 169 13.79 -3.40 8.90
C PRO A 169 14.96 -2.41 8.77
N SER A 170 16.15 -2.86 9.17
CA SER A 170 17.39 -2.08 9.06
C SER A 170 17.80 -1.76 7.61
N SER A 171 17.19 -2.41 6.62
CA SER A 171 17.42 -2.17 5.19
C SER A 171 16.78 -0.88 4.67
N ILE A 172 15.79 -0.31 5.36
CA ILE A 172 15.11 0.91 4.92
C ILE A 172 16.05 2.12 5.02
N SER A 173 16.48 2.61 3.88
CA SER A 173 17.33 3.81 3.76
C SER A 173 16.55 5.08 3.46
N GLN A 174 15.31 4.95 2.94
CA GLN A 174 14.46 6.06 2.53
C GLN A 174 13.01 5.83 2.97
N ILE A 175 12.44 6.84 3.62
CA ILE A 175 11.02 6.94 3.96
C ILE A 175 10.52 8.17 3.21
N GLY A 176 9.58 7.98 2.27
CA GLY A 176 9.13 9.05 1.39
C GLY A 176 8.35 10.18 2.10
N GLU A 177 8.16 11.28 1.38
CA GLU A 177 7.36 12.41 1.83
C GLU A 177 5.95 11.95 2.24
N TRP A 178 5.37 12.55 3.28
CA TRP A 178 4.01 12.25 3.76
C TRP A 178 3.71 10.75 3.99
N CYS A 179 4.74 9.90 4.12
CA CYS A 179 4.62 8.44 4.19
C CYS A 179 3.69 7.96 5.31
N PHE A 180 3.71 8.62 6.48
CA PHE A 180 2.83 8.32 7.60
C PHE A 180 1.90 9.51 7.93
N GLU A 181 1.73 10.47 7.03
CA GLU A 181 0.84 11.61 7.29
C GLU A 181 -0.56 11.11 7.66
N GLY A 182 -1.12 11.60 8.76
CA GLY A 182 -2.46 11.23 9.21
C GLY A 182 -2.60 9.84 9.83
N CYS A 183 -1.50 9.14 10.13
CA CYS A 183 -1.53 7.89 10.91
C CYS A 183 -1.86 8.17 12.39
N THR A 184 -3.10 8.57 12.66
CA THR A 184 -3.54 9.08 13.98
C THR A 184 -3.51 8.04 15.10
N SER A 185 -3.48 6.74 14.79
CA SER A 185 -3.35 5.64 15.77
C SER A 185 -1.92 5.17 16.00
N LEU A 186 -0.93 5.64 15.23
CA LEU A 186 0.45 5.15 15.33
C LEU A 186 1.05 5.62 16.65
N LYS A 187 1.39 4.67 17.53
CA LYS A 187 1.86 4.99 18.89
C LYS A 187 3.37 5.09 19.00
N SER A 188 4.05 4.18 18.32
CA SER A 188 5.50 4.11 18.31
C SER A 188 6.04 3.68 16.95
N ILE A 189 7.24 4.18 16.63
CA ILE A 189 8.00 3.76 15.45
C ILE A 189 9.49 3.86 15.73
N ASN A 190 10.25 2.87 15.25
CA ASN A 190 11.70 2.87 15.32
C ASN A 190 12.24 3.23 13.94
N ILE A 191 12.99 4.33 13.84
CA ILE A 191 13.60 4.76 12.59
C ILE A 191 14.90 3.96 12.39
N PRO A 192 15.08 3.26 11.26
CA PRO A 192 16.29 2.49 11.00
C PRO A 192 17.56 3.36 10.93
N THR A 193 18.69 2.81 11.38
CA THR A 193 20.00 3.51 11.40
C THR A 193 20.57 3.79 10.01
N SER A 194 19.98 3.23 8.96
CA SER A 194 20.30 3.50 7.55
C SER A 194 19.56 4.73 7.00
N VAL A 195 18.60 5.29 7.73
CA VAL A 195 17.92 6.55 7.39
C VAL A 195 18.79 7.73 7.81
N HIS A 196 18.98 8.67 6.87
CA HIS A 196 19.79 9.87 7.07
C HIS A 196 18.97 11.17 7.11
N GLU A 197 17.72 11.12 6.68
CA GLU A 197 16.84 12.27 6.55
C GLU A 197 15.39 11.86 6.81
N LEU A 198 14.65 12.73 7.49
CA LEU A 198 13.20 12.65 7.60
C LEU A 198 12.57 13.78 6.79
N VAL A 199 11.97 13.41 5.66
CA VAL A 199 11.48 14.35 4.64
C VAL A 199 10.13 14.98 4.99
N LYS A 200 9.70 15.91 4.13
CA LYS A 200 8.52 16.77 4.28
C LYS A 200 7.29 15.99 4.73
N GLU A 201 6.67 16.49 5.81
CA GLU A 201 5.39 16.00 6.35
C GLU A 201 5.33 14.49 6.66
N CYS A 202 6.47 13.79 6.75
CA CYS A 202 6.52 12.32 6.88
C CYS A 202 5.68 11.77 8.04
N PHE A 203 5.58 12.45 9.18
CA PHE A 203 4.77 12.08 10.34
C PHE A 203 3.72 13.15 10.70
N LYS A 204 3.36 14.03 9.76
CA LYS A 204 2.38 15.08 10.02
C LYS A 204 1.05 14.48 10.47
N ASN A 205 0.44 15.06 11.51
CA ASN A 205 -0.81 14.62 12.12
C ASN A 205 -0.79 13.17 12.68
N CYS A 206 0.38 12.60 13.00
CA CYS A 206 0.50 11.39 13.80
C CYS A 206 0.18 11.68 15.28
N SER A 207 -1.08 12.00 15.58
CA SER A 207 -1.53 12.54 16.88
C SER A 207 -1.40 11.58 18.07
N SER A 208 -1.12 10.29 17.86
CA SER A 208 -0.86 9.32 18.93
C SER A 208 0.62 8.94 19.07
N LEU A 209 1.50 9.51 18.24
CA LEU A 209 2.91 9.14 18.20
C LEU A 209 3.65 9.74 19.39
N THR A 210 3.75 8.95 20.46
CA THR A 210 4.35 9.37 21.74
C THR A 210 5.76 8.84 21.94
N GLN A 211 6.17 7.84 21.15
CA GLN A 211 7.49 7.22 21.23
C GLN A 211 8.09 7.09 19.84
N ILE A 212 9.25 7.70 19.61
CA ILE A 212 10.01 7.55 18.37
C ILE A 212 11.50 7.45 18.68
N ASP A 213 12.11 6.40 18.16
CA ASP A 213 13.56 6.21 18.19
C ASP A 213 14.16 6.73 16.89
N VAL A 214 14.61 7.98 16.92
CA VAL A 214 15.36 8.61 15.82
C VAL A 214 16.86 8.42 16.04
N PRO A 215 17.57 7.67 15.18
CA PRO A 215 18.99 7.41 15.32
C PRO A 215 19.83 8.64 14.99
N THR A 216 21.08 8.67 15.46
CA THR A 216 22.03 9.77 15.20
C THR A 216 22.48 9.85 13.74
N SER A 217 22.16 8.84 12.92
CA SER A 217 22.35 8.89 11.47
C SER A 217 21.44 9.91 10.79
N VAL A 218 20.30 10.24 11.40
CA VAL A 218 19.42 11.31 10.91
C VAL A 218 20.07 12.65 11.18
N THR A 219 20.46 13.33 10.11
CA THR A 219 21.12 14.64 10.16
C THR A 219 20.25 15.78 9.63
N ASN A 220 19.16 15.46 8.92
CA ASN A 220 18.20 16.45 8.42
C ASN A 220 16.76 16.03 8.74
N ILE A 221 15.93 17.02 9.11
CA ILE A 221 14.48 16.87 9.32
C ILE A 221 13.79 18.03 8.62
N GLU A 222 13.01 17.73 7.58
CA GLU A 222 12.39 18.73 6.72
C GLU A 222 11.10 19.33 7.30
N GLU A 223 10.55 20.29 6.54
CA GLU A 223 9.37 21.08 6.90
C GLU A 223 8.19 20.21 7.37
N ARG A 224 7.60 20.62 8.51
CA ARG A 224 6.35 20.06 9.07
C ARG A 224 6.37 18.54 9.29
N CYS A 225 7.56 17.92 9.33
CA CYS A 225 7.72 16.47 9.49
C CYS A 225 6.93 15.92 10.68
N PHE A 226 6.89 16.66 11.80
CA PHE A 226 6.16 16.30 13.03
C PHE A 226 5.04 17.29 13.38
N LEU A 227 4.54 18.06 12.41
CA LEU A 227 3.42 18.98 12.67
C LEU A 227 2.20 18.18 13.16
N GLY A 228 1.58 18.58 14.26
CA GLY A 228 0.42 17.87 14.83
C GLY A 228 0.76 16.56 15.56
N CYS A 229 2.04 16.27 15.78
CA CYS A 229 2.47 15.21 16.69
C CYS A 229 2.44 15.66 18.16
N PRO A 230 2.32 14.72 19.11
CA PRO A 230 2.41 15.00 20.55
C PRO A 230 3.72 15.65 20.99
N GLU A 231 3.63 16.47 22.03
CA GLU A 231 4.75 17.22 22.63
C GLU A 231 5.80 16.31 23.28
N GLU A 232 5.44 15.07 23.63
CA GLU A 232 6.32 14.03 24.15
C GLU A 232 7.53 13.79 23.26
N LEU A 233 7.39 13.99 21.94
CA LEU A 233 8.47 13.83 20.97
C LEU A 233 9.64 14.80 21.21
N LYS A 234 9.40 15.95 21.87
CA LYS A 234 10.46 16.91 22.26
C LYS A 234 11.49 16.33 23.21
N ARG A 235 11.20 15.19 23.85
CA ARG A 235 12.15 14.46 24.72
C ARG A 235 13.22 13.70 23.91
N ASN A 236 12.98 13.41 22.64
CA ASN A 236 13.98 12.77 21.78
C ASN A 236 15.13 13.76 21.51
N LYS A 237 16.37 13.36 21.84
CA LYS A 237 17.57 14.23 21.74
C LYS A 237 17.86 14.70 20.32
N VAL A 238 17.63 13.84 19.32
CA VAL A 238 17.85 14.17 17.90
C VAL A 238 16.80 15.16 17.42
N LEU A 239 15.52 14.90 17.72
CA LEU A 239 14.42 15.81 17.37
C LEU A 239 14.58 17.17 18.04
N LYS A 240 14.95 17.19 19.33
CA LYS A 240 15.21 18.43 20.05
C LYS A 240 16.26 19.28 19.33
N LYS A 241 17.42 18.68 19.00
CA LYS A 241 18.54 19.37 18.34
C LYS A 241 18.20 19.85 16.93
N LEU A 242 17.57 19.00 16.11
CA LEU A 242 17.45 19.23 14.66
C LEU A 242 16.13 19.89 14.25
N TYR A 243 15.07 19.75 15.06
CA TYR A 243 13.72 20.18 14.67
C TYR A 243 13.12 21.23 15.61
N TYR A 244 13.26 21.05 16.93
CA TYR A 244 12.61 21.94 17.90
C TYR A 244 13.47 23.13 18.34
N ASP A 245 14.78 22.96 18.52
CA ASP A 245 15.68 24.04 18.94
C ASP A 245 16.10 24.96 17.77
N GLY A 246 15.87 24.55 16.51
CA GLY A 246 16.25 25.28 15.29
C GLY A 246 15.12 26.01 14.55
N CYS A 247 13.85 25.81 14.92
CA CYS A 247 12.69 26.39 14.22
C CYS A 247 11.91 27.36 15.11
N VAL A 248 11.82 28.62 14.68
CA VAL A 248 10.79 29.57 15.12
C VAL A 248 9.46 29.04 14.60
N ILE A 249 8.70 28.33 15.43
CA ILE A 249 7.37 27.84 15.07
C ILE A 249 6.38 29.01 15.18
N VAL A 250 5.87 29.47 14.03
CA VAL A 250 4.60 30.21 13.90
C VAL A 250 3.65 29.34 13.08
#